data_AF-A0A7Y2RGW2-F1
#
_entry.id   AF-A0A7Y2RGW2-F1
#
_cell.length_a   1.000
_cell.length_b   1.000
_cell.length_c   1.000
_cell.angle_alpha   90.00
_cell.angle_beta   90.00
_cell.angle_gamma   90.00
#
_symmetry.space_group_name_H-M   'P 1'
#
loop_
_entity.id
_entity.type
_entity.pdbx_description
1 polymer ?
#
loop_
_entity_poly.entity_id
_entity_poly.type
_entity_poly.pdbx_seq_one_letter_code
_entity_poly.pdbx_strand_id
1 'polypeptide(L)'
;TKELFIKDKVDNDNQGFDALFLGTKSKTKTFSYKGVERTVNTKHEGIRGIRLSQHLSGTGTTEFWDSTENKWSLNAWLSKYRTLDDNGTRLTLGNGTGSLITSSNINSIDVCKPTHVVIALGMNDGGTLAQYKQMIDTIRAEFPEVIIGIVVMPVAGTYFPSLHPNCSPNSIFWNNHDNIISKRNQQYNLLKMLQENYPETEEENNVYVIPFFHTAPTAESIAGRKSNLPDADYSSALGSQHFEHFGWGANIHTNGLGHINWGYQLYSWIKWTIAKFV
;
A
#
# COMPACT_ATOMS: atom_id res chain seq x y z
N THR A 1 -8.37 -4.00 5.06
CA THR A 1 -7.52 -4.97 5.77
C THR A 1 -7.90 -5.16 7.23
N LYS A 2 -7.68 -4.21 8.16
CA LYS A 2 -8.02 -4.39 9.59
C LYS A 2 -9.50 -4.77 9.85
N GLU A 3 -10.43 -4.17 9.11
CA GLU A 3 -11.85 -4.54 9.14
C GLU A 3 -12.08 -6.04 8.85
N LEU A 4 -11.30 -6.64 7.95
CA LEU A 4 -11.44 -8.06 7.58
C LEU A 4 -10.97 -8.99 8.70
N PHE A 5 -9.85 -8.67 9.36
CA PHE A 5 -9.41 -9.41 10.57
C PHE A 5 -10.47 -9.38 11.68
N ILE A 6 -11.15 -8.25 11.86
CA ILE A 6 -12.24 -8.15 12.84
C ILE A 6 -13.44 -9.00 12.44
N LYS A 7 -13.83 -9.00 11.15
CA LYS A 7 -14.92 -9.86 10.66
C LYS A 7 -14.59 -11.33 10.87
N ASP A 8 -13.38 -11.74 10.53
CA ASP A 8 -12.88 -13.11 10.77
C ASP A 8 -13.01 -13.53 12.24
N LYS A 9 -12.55 -12.68 13.17
CA LYS A 9 -12.69 -12.98 14.60
C LYS A 9 -14.14 -13.11 15.01
N VAL A 10 -15.01 -12.21 14.54
CA VAL A 10 -16.46 -12.27 14.81
C VAL A 10 -17.10 -13.53 14.19
N ASP A 11 -16.57 -14.03 13.08
CA ASP A 11 -17.03 -15.25 12.44
C ASP A 11 -16.52 -16.53 13.13
N ASN A 12 -15.48 -16.40 13.96
CA ASN A 12 -14.82 -17.50 14.66
C ASN A 12 -14.87 -17.32 16.18
N ASP A 13 -16.04 -16.96 16.73
CA ASP A 13 -16.29 -16.84 18.17
C ASP A 13 -15.29 -15.96 18.95
N ASN A 14 -14.87 -14.86 18.32
CA ASN A 14 -13.83 -13.92 18.77
C ASN A 14 -12.42 -14.50 18.88
N GLN A 15 -12.17 -15.69 18.33
CA GLN A 15 -10.85 -16.29 18.21
C GLN A 15 -10.19 -15.96 16.87
N GLY A 16 -8.86 -15.83 16.86
CA GLY A 16 -8.07 -15.57 15.66
C GLY A 16 -7.07 -14.45 15.84
N PHE A 17 -6.45 -14.04 14.73
CA PHE A 17 -5.38 -13.04 14.72
C PHE A 17 -5.91 -11.61 14.74
N ASP A 18 -5.23 -10.75 15.48
CA ASP A 18 -5.37 -9.30 15.37
C ASP A 18 -4.32 -8.73 14.40
N ALA A 19 -4.67 -7.62 13.74
CA ALA A 19 -3.75 -6.88 12.89
C ALA A 19 -3.55 -5.46 13.42
N LEU A 20 -2.32 -5.19 13.88
CA LEU A 20 -1.85 -3.86 14.23
C LEU A 20 -1.15 -3.24 13.01
N PHE A 21 -1.63 -2.08 12.58
CA PHE A 21 -0.98 -1.30 11.53
C PHE A 21 -0.15 -0.21 12.19
N LEU A 22 1.09 -0.06 11.74
CA LEU A 22 2.08 0.79 12.38
C LEU A 22 2.21 2.14 11.65
N GLY A 23 2.42 3.22 12.39
CA GLY A 23 2.50 4.55 11.79
C GLY A 23 2.28 5.71 12.74
N THR A 24 2.70 6.90 12.30
CA THR A 24 2.42 8.17 12.98
C THR A 24 1.10 8.80 12.49
N LYS A 25 0.64 8.43 11.29
CA LYS A 25 -0.60 8.93 10.69
C LYS A 25 -1.73 7.96 10.93
N SER A 26 -2.96 8.46 11.04
CA SER A 26 -4.11 7.59 11.31
C SER A 26 -5.31 7.86 10.40
N LYS A 27 -6.12 6.81 10.23
CA LYS A 27 -7.45 6.87 9.63
C LYS A 27 -8.41 6.07 10.48
N THR A 28 -9.63 6.60 10.62
CA THR A 28 -10.71 5.95 11.36
C THR A 28 -11.88 5.69 10.43
N LYS A 29 -12.51 4.53 10.58
CA LYS A 29 -13.76 4.17 9.91
C LYS A 29 -14.65 3.44 10.91
N THR A 30 -15.95 3.69 10.83
CA THR A 30 -16.98 2.93 11.54
C THR A 30 -17.71 2.03 10.53
N PHE A 31 -18.04 0.81 10.94
CA PHE A 31 -18.81 -0.14 10.13
C PHE A 31 -19.70 -1.01 11.03
N SER A 32 -20.78 -1.52 10.47
CA SER A 32 -21.65 -2.49 11.15
C SER A 32 -21.41 -3.89 10.60
N TYR A 33 -21.30 -4.88 11.48
CA TYR A 33 -21.19 -6.30 11.12
C TYR A 33 -21.91 -7.17 12.14
N LYS A 34 -22.75 -8.09 11.66
CA LYS A 34 -23.66 -8.92 12.49
C LYS A 34 -24.42 -8.11 13.56
N GLY A 35 -25.01 -6.99 13.16
CA GLY A 35 -25.85 -6.15 14.03
C GLY A 35 -25.09 -5.33 15.09
N VAL A 36 -23.76 -5.36 15.10
CA VAL A 36 -22.95 -4.60 16.05
C VAL A 36 -22.06 -3.60 15.31
N GLU A 37 -22.08 -2.34 15.76
CA GLU A 37 -21.23 -1.28 15.25
C GLU A 37 -19.81 -1.42 15.80
N ARG A 38 -18.81 -1.22 14.94
CA ARG A 38 -17.39 -1.29 15.29
C ARG A 38 -16.64 -0.13 14.66
N THR A 39 -15.68 0.40 15.41
CA THR A 39 -14.78 1.45 14.95
C THR A 39 -13.38 0.86 14.77
N VAL A 40 -12.80 1.06 13.58
CA VAL A 40 -11.42 0.70 13.29
C VAL A 40 -10.58 1.96 13.17
N ASN A 41 -9.48 2.00 13.90
CA ASN A 41 -8.38 2.92 13.66
C ASN A 41 -7.19 2.14 13.09
N THR A 42 -6.63 2.64 11.99
CA THR A 42 -5.41 2.11 11.37
C THR A 42 -4.35 3.19 11.35
N LYS A 43 -3.10 2.82 11.63
CA LYS A 43 -1.96 3.69 11.39
C LYS A 43 -1.27 3.39 10.07
N HIS A 44 -0.51 4.35 9.57
CA HIS A 44 0.33 4.17 8.39
C HIS A 44 1.46 5.19 8.43
N GLU A 45 2.54 4.88 7.72
CA GLU A 45 3.57 5.85 7.38
C GLU A 45 3.62 5.98 5.86
N GLY A 46 3.52 7.21 5.37
CA GLY A 46 3.42 7.45 3.93
C GLY A 46 3.57 8.93 3.61
N ILE A 47 4.47 9.26 2.70
CA ILE A 47 4.79 10.63 2.32
C ILE A 47 4.30 10.85 0.89
N ARG A 48 3.50 11.89 0.69
CA ARG A 48 2.93 12.19 -0.62
C ARG A 48 4.03 12.65 -1.58
N GLY A 49 4.02 12.10 -2.79
CA GLY A 49 4.88 12.55 -3.89
C GLY A 49 6.35 12.13 -3.77
N ILE A 50 6.71 11.31 -2.79
CA ILE A 50 8.09 10.87 -2.62
C ILE A 50 8.41 9.68 -3.54
N ARG A 51 9.62 9.68 -4.08
CA ARG A 51 10.17 8.62 -4.94
C ARG A 51 10.90 7.58 -4.08
N LEU A 52 11.04 6.35 -4.60
CA LEU A 52 11.84 5.31 -3.93
C LEU A 52 13.28 5.77 -3.71
N SER A 53 13.89 6.43 -4.70
CA SER A 53 15.23 6.99 -4.59
C SER A 53 15.37 8.01 -3.46
N GLN A 54 14.37 8.86 -3.27
CA GLN A 54 14.35 9.88 -2.21
C GLN A 54 14.26 9.26 -0.82
N HIS A 55 13.48 8.18 -0.67
CA HIS A 55 13.48 7.40 0.56
C HIS A 55 14.87 6.84 0.88
N LEU A 56 15.58 6.31 -0.12
CA LEU A 56 16.88 5.67 0.05
C LEU A 56 18.03 6.66 0.24
N SER A 57 17.92 7.88 -0.31
CA SER A 57 18.95 8.92 -0.21
C SER A 57 18.68 9.94 0.90
N GLY A 58 17.55 9.81 1.63
CA GLY A 58 17.18 10.74 2.70
C GLY A 58 16.82 12.15 2.21
N THR A 59 16.59 12.33 0.91
CA THR A 59 16.28 13.65 0.35
C THR A 59 14.78 13.91 0.48
N GLY A 60 14.41 14.68 1.50
CA GLY A 60 13.03 14.98 1.88
C GLY A 60 12.77 14.71 3.36
N THR A 61 11.60 15.09 3.88
CA THR A 61 11.15 14.67 5.22
C THR A 61 10.85 13.18 5.21
N THR A 62 11.85 12.33 5.50
CA THR A 62 11.65 10.88 5.58
C THR A 62 11.81 10.41 7.02
N GLU A 63 10.71 9.89 7.59
CA GLU A 63 10.68 9.45 8.99
C GLU A 63 11.66 8.31 9.27
N PHE A 64 11.98 7.55 8.22
CA PHE A 64 12.90 6.42 8.20
C PHE A 64 14.37 6.80 7.97
N TRP A 65 14.72 8.08 7.81
CA TRP A 65 16.12 8.43 7.61
C TRP A 65 16.95 8.24 8.88
N ASP A 66 18.04 7.49 8.76
CA ASP A 66 19.13 7.47 9.72
C ASP A 66 20.19 8.47 9.29
N SER A 67 20.29 9.59 10.01
CA SER A 67 21.29 10.62 9.74
C SER A 67 22.71 10.22 10.15
N THR A 68 22.86 9.22 11.03
CA THR A 68 24.16 8.75 11.52
C THR A 68 24.78 7.81 10.51
N GLU A 69 24.00 6.84 10.04
CA GLU A 69 24.43 5.82 9.07
C GLU A 69 24.16 6.22 7.61
N ASN A 70 23.54 7.39 7.39
CA ASN A 70 23.22 7.95 6.07
C ASN A 70 22.45 6.96 5.17
N LYS A 71 21.43 6.31 5.74
CA LYS A 71 20.61 5.28 5.07
C LYS A 71 19.15 5.33 5.49
N TRP A 72 18.28 4.73 4.68
CA TRP A 72 16.92 4.41 5.11
C TRP A 72 16.98 3.31 6.18
N SER A 73 16.21 3.41 7.27
CA SER A 73 16.28 2.50 8.42
C SER A 73 14.94 2.41 9.16
N LEU A 74 14.50 1.18 9.42
CA LEU A 74 13.37 0.92 10.33
C LEU A 74 13.78 1.14 11.79
N ASN A 75 15.02 0.81 12.15
CA ASN A 75 15.56 1.08 13.48
C ASN A 75 15.56 2.59 13.80
N ALA A 76 15.95 3.44 12.85
CA ALA A 76 15.89 4.89 13.03
C ALA A 76 14.45 5.41 13.16
N TRP A 77 13.48 4.78 12.50
CA TRP A 77 12.07 5.11 12.68
C TRP A 77 11.54 4.68 14.05
N LEU A 78 11.89 3.47 14.49
CA LEU A 78 11.54 2.94 15.81
C LEU A 78 12.15 3.78 16.93
N SER A 79 13.41 4.17 16.82
CA SER A 79 14.10 4.99 17.83
C SER A 79 13.44 6.37 18.01
N LYS A 80 12.77 6.89 16.98
CA LYS A 80 12.01 8.13 17.04
C LYS A 80 10.60 7.93 17.58
N TYR A 81 9.89 6.89 17.13
CA TYR A 81 8.43 6.81 17.27
C TYR A 81 7.89 5.63 18.06
N ARG A 82 8.73 4.72 18.59
CA ARG A 82 8.25 3.54 19.34
C ARG A 82 7.35 3.92 20.50
N THR A 83 6.18 3.32 20.55
CA THR A 83 5.17 3.51 21.60
C THR A 83 4.65 2.20 22.17
N LEU A 84 4.96 1.08 21.52
CA LEU A 84 4.52 -0.26 21.87
C LEU A 84 5.73 -1.19 21.99
N ASP A 85 5.63 -2.20 22.86
CA ASP A 85 6.54 -3.34 22.87
C ASP A 85 6.28 -4.27 21.67
N ASP A 86 7.08 -5.33 21.54
CA ASP A 86 7.01 -6.24 20.38
C ASP A 86 5.76 -7.12 20.38
N ASN A 87 5.02 -7.16 21.50
CA ASN A 87 3.74 -7.84 21.63
C ASN A 87 2.55 -6.88 21.39
N GLY A 88 2.81 -5.60 21.11
CA GLY A 88 1.79 -4.58 20.90
C GLY A 88 1.24 -3.96 22.19
N THR A 89 1.90 -4.14 23.34
CA THR A 89 1.52 -3.52 24.62
C THR A 89 2.09 -2.10 24.71
N ARG A 90 1.27 -1.15 25.19
CA ARG A 90 1.68 0.26 25.33
C ARG A 90 2.82 0.42 26.34
N LEU A 91 3.89 1.07 25.90
CA LEU A 91 5.02 1.43 26.75
C LEU A 91 4.68 2.65 27.63
N THR A 92 5.36 2.76 28.76
CA THR A 92 5.30 3.97 29.60
C THR A 92 6.26 5.03 29.05
N LEU A 93 5.83 6.29 29.01
CA LEU A 93 6.65 7.40 28.52
C LEU A 93 8.03 7.43 29.21
N GLY A 94 9.10 7.51 28.42
CA GLY A 94 10.48 7.51 28.91
C GLY A 94 11.06 6.13 29.21
N ASN A 95 10.24 5.07 29.18
CA ASN A 95 10.68 3.69 29.36
C ASN A 95 10.51 2.91 28.05
N GLY A 96 11.53 2.97 27.19
CA GLY A 96 11.56 2.29 25.89
C GLY A 96 10.79 2.99 24.77
N THR A 97 10.11 4.10 25.04
CA THR A 97 9.49 4.94 24.00
C THR A 97 10.53 5.64 23.15
N GLY A 98 10.19 5.91 21.89
CA GLY A 98 11.04 6.67 20.97
C GLY A 98 11.25 8.13 21.40
N SER A 99 12.31 8.75 20.88
CA SER A 99 12.79 10.08 21.28
C SER A 99 11.85 11.24 20.95
N LEU A 100 10.90 11.06 20.02
CA LEU A 100 9.89 12.04 19.63
C LEU A 100 8.53 11.80 20.31
N ILE A 101 8.45 10.80 21.19
CA ILE A 101 7.23 10.50 21.94
C ILE A 101 7.13 11.41 23.16
N THR A 102 5.93 11.96 23.34
CA THR A 102 5.57 12.88 24.42
C THR A 102 4.27 12.44 25.06
N SER A 103 3.92 13.05 26.19
CA SER A 103 2.63 12.79 26.86
C SER A 103 1.41 13.08 25.97
N SER A 104 1.53 13.96 24.97
CA SER A 104 0.42 14.33 24.09
C SER A 104 0.21 13.37 22.91
N ASN A 105 1.23 12.58 22.52
CA ASN A 105 1.16 11.72 21.32
C ASN A 105 1.30 10.21 21.60
N ILE A 106 1.63 9.81 22.82
CA ILE A 106 1.85 8.40 23.18
C ILE A 106 0.67 7.48 22.86
N ASN A 107 -0.56 8.00 22.87
CA ASN A 107 -1.79 7.27 22.56
C ASN A 107 -2.32 7.48 21.13
N SER A 108 -1.68 8.35 20.33
CA SER A 108 -2.11 8.66 18.96
C SER A 108 -1.27 7.95 17.89
N ILE A 109 -0.12 7.41 18.26
CA ILE A 109 0.84 6.70 17.41
C ILE A 109 0.89 5.24 17.83
N ASP A 110 0.91 4.30 16.87
CA ASP A 110 1.15 2.88 17.15
C ASP A 110 2.39 2.43 16.38
N VAL A 111 3.48 2.20 17.10
CA VAL A 111 4.77 1.82 16.51
C VAL A 111 5.49 0.85 17.45
N CYS A 112 5.76 -0.35 16.96
CA CYS A 112 6.60 -1.40 17.55
C CYS A 112 7.39 -2.09 16.45
N LYS A 113 8.24 -3.06 16.81
CA LYS A 113 8.94 -3.91 15.85
C LYS A 113 7.91 -4.56 14.90
N PRO A 114 8.02 -4.38 13.57
CA PRO A 114 7.11 -5.00 12.62
C PRO A 114 7.38 -6.51 12.50
N THR A 115 6.32 -7.29 12.31
CA THR A 115 6.41 -8.67 11.81
C THR A 115 6.32 -8.74 10.28
N HIS A 116 5.66 -7.75 9.68
CA HIS A 116 5.49 -7.62 8.23
C HIS A 116 5.83 -6.19 7.79
N VAL A 117 6.52 -6.05 6.67
CA VAL A 117 6.81 -4.76 6.02
C VAL A 117 6.28 -4.80 4.59
N VAL A 118 5.48 -3.81 4.23
CA VAL A 118 4.95 -3.66 2.87
C VAL A 118 5.64 -2.51 2.17
N ILE A 119 6.35 -2.81 1.09
CA ILE A 119 6.99 -1.82 0.21
C ILE A 119 6.00 -1.47 -0.89
N ALA A 120 5.29 -0.35 -0.71
CA ALA A 120 4.32 0.20 -1.65
C ALA A 120 4.84 1.46 -2.35
N LEU A 121 6.02 1.36 -2.96
CA LEU A 121 6.74 2.46 -3.62
C LEU A 121 6.81 2.24 -5.13
N GLY A 122 7.33 3.23 -5.87
CA GLY A 122 7.56 3.12 -7.31
C GLY A 122 6.49 3.74 -8.20
N MET A 123 5.40 4.29 -7.66
CA MET A 123 4.44 5.09 -8.46
C MET A 123 5.08 6.41 -8.94
N ASN A 124 5.80 7.08 -8.06
CA ASN A 124 6.55 8.30 -8.37
C ASN A 124 7.90 7.92 -8.98
N ASP A 125 8.03 8.15 -10.29
CA ASP A 125 9.23 7.93 -11.12
C ASP A 125 9.81 6.51 -11.16
N GLY A 126 9.01 5.51 -10.81
CA GLY A 126 9.43 4.11 -10.89
C GLY A 126 10.41 3.73 -9.79
N GLY A 127 11.23 2.73 -10.09
CA GLY A 127 12.30 2.26 -9.23
C GLY A 127 13.16 1.27 -9.99
N THR A 128 14.41 1.09 -9.56
CA THR A 128 15.33 0.11 -10.15
C THR A 128 15.45 -1.12 -9.25
N LEU A 129 15.85 -2.26 -9.82
CA LEU A 129 16.11 -3.46 -9.05
C LEU A 129 17.10 -3.22 -7.91
N ALA A 130 18.17 -2.45 -8.16
CA ALA A 130 19.17 -2.10 -7.16
C ALA A 130 18.58 -1.33 -5.98
N GLN A 131 17.61 -0.44 -6.22
CA GLN A 131 16.93 0.30 -5.16
C GLN A 131 16.04 -0.60 -4.30
N TYR A 132 15.28 -1.52 -4.92
CA TYR A 132 14.50 -2.51 -4.17
C TYR A 132 15.39 -3.44 -3.35
N LYS A 133 16.47 -3.96 -3.96
CA LYS A 133 17.49 -4.78 -3.26
C LYS A 133 18.05 -4.03 -2.06
N GLN A 134 18.52 -2.79 -2.24
CA GLN A 134 19.04 -1.97 -1.15
C GLN A 134 18.05 -1.82 0.01
N MET A 135 16.77 -1.55 -0.28
CA MET A 135 15.75 -1.43 0.78
C MET A 135 15.54 -2.76 1.50
N ILE A 136 15.40 -3.86 0.75
CA ILE A 136 15.19 -5.21 1.28
C ILE A 136 16.37 -5.66 2.15
N ASP A 137 17.59 -5.48 1.65
CA ASP A 137 18.83 -5.83 2.36
C ASP A 137 18.94 -5.03 3.66
N THR A 138 18.56 -3.75 3.63
CA THR A 138 18.56 -2.92 4.85
C THR A 138 17.52 -3.41 5.86
N ILE A 139 16.30 -3.72 5.41
CA ILE A 139 15.25 -4.29 6.27
C ILE A 139 15.73 -5.62 6.88
N ARG A 140 16.34 -6.50 6.07
CA ARG A 140 16.83 -7.81 6.51
C ARG A 140 17.99 -7.70 7.50
N ALA A 141 18.92 -6.77 7.28
CA ALA A 141 20.03 -6.54 8.19
C ALA A 141 19.54 -6.07 9.57
N GLU A 142 18.47 -5.29 9.62
CA GLU A 142 17.89 -4.79 10.88
C GLU A 142 16.94 -5.80 11.53
N PHE A 143 16.18 -6.53 10.71
CA PHE A 143 15.13 -7.46 11.14
C PHE A 143 15.14 -8.74 10.28
N PRO A 144 16.02 -9.71 10.58
CA PRO A 144 16.22 -10.89 9.74
C PRO A 144 14.96 -11.74 9.52
N GLU A 145 14.05 -11.75 10.49
CA GLU A 145 12.85 -12.59 10.49
C GLU A 145 11.62 -11.93 9.86
N VAL A 146 11.69 -10.63 9.53
CA VAL A 146 10.50 -9.89 9.08
C VAL A 146 10.02 -10.38 7.71
N ILE A 147 8.72 -10.40 7.50
CA ILE A 147 8.13 -10.83 6.23
C ILE A 147 7.95 -9.60 5.34
N ILE A 148 8.51 -9.62 4.13
CA ILE A 148 8.54 -8.47 3.23
C ILE A 148 7.59 -8.70 2.06
N GLY A 149 6.62 -7.81 1.90
CA GLY A 149 5.70 -7.78 0.76
C GLY A 149 6.00 -6.60 -0.14
N ILE A 150 6.32 -6.85 -1.41
CA ILE A 150 6.48 -5.82 -2.43
C ILE A 150 5.18 -5.72 -3.20
N VAL A 151 4.59 -4.52 -3.27
CA VAL A 151 3.36 -4.28 -4.02
C VAL A 151 3.61 -3.26 -5.13
N VAL A 152 3.10 -3.58 -6.31
CA VAL A 152 3.04 -2.63 -7.44
C VAL A 152 1.60 -2.22 -7.63
N MET A 153 1.31 -0.94 -7.39
CA MET A 153 -0.04 -0.39 -7.44
C MET A 153 -0.33 0.13 -8.85
N PRO A 154 -1.20 -0.51 -9.64
CA PRO A 154 -1.56 0.00 -10.95
C PRO A 154 -2.44 1.25 -10.79
N VAL A 155 -2.31 2.19 -11.71
CA VAL A 155 -3.33 3.24 -11.89
C VAL A 155 -4.63 2.63 -12.43
N ALA A 156 -4.45 1.70 -13.37
CA ALA A 156 -5.47 0.94 -14.04
C ALA A 156 -4.93 -0.50 -14.16
N GLY A 157 -5.59 -1.50 -13.54
CA GLY A 157 -5.21 -2.93 -13.57
C GLY A 157 -5.43 -3.64 -14.92
N THR A 158 -6.10 -4.80 -14.93
CA THR A 158 -6.40 -5.58 -16.15
C THR A 158 -7.66 -5.08 -16.89
N TYR A 159 -7.61 -5.02 -18.23
CA TYR A 159 -8.76 -4.72 -19.10
C TYR A 159 -9.25 -5.99 -19.79
N PHE A 160 -10.51 -6.35 -19.59
CA PHE A 160 -11.19 -7.41 -20.33
C PHE A 160 -12.32 -6.79 -21.17
N PRO A 161 -12.10 -6.54 -22.47
CA PRO A 161 -13.09 -5.87 -23.33
C PRO A 161 -14.50 -6.48 -23.26
N SER A 162 -14.58 -7.81 -23.14
CA SER A 162 -15.85 -8.54 -23.03
C SER A 162 -16.63 -8.26 -21.75
N LEU A 163 -15.94 -7.92 -20.65
CA LEU A 163 -16.57 -7.59 -19.36
C LEU A 163 -16.91 -6.10 -19.25
N HIS A 164 -16.27 -5.24 -20.05
CA HIS A 164 -16.43 -3.79 -19.99
C HIS A 164 -16.63 -3.18 -21.39
N PRO A 165 -17.72 -3.54 -22.11
CA PRO A 165 -17.96 -3.09 -23.49
C PRO A 165 -18.11 -1.56 -23.61
N ASN A 166 -18.37 -0.86 -22.50
CA ASN A 166 -18.51 0.60 -22.44
C ASN A 166 -17.18 1.33 -22.12
N CYS A 167 -16.07 0.60 -21.96
CA CYS A 167 -14.73 1.17 -21.81
C CYS A 167 -13.96 0.94 -23.11
N SER A 168 -13.47 2.00 -23.74
CA SER A 168 -12.67 1.85 -24.96
C SER A 168 -11.23 1.43 -24.63
N PRO A 169 -10.59 0.51 -25.40
CA PRO A 169 -9.15 0.31 -25.31
C PRO A 169 -8.34 1.59 -25.61
N ASN A 170 -8.95 2.55 -26.31
CA ASN A 170 -8.34 3.84 -26.64
C ASN A 170 -8.48 4.88 -25.52
N SER A 171 -9.15 4.56 -24.40
CA SER A 171 -9.30 5.51 -23.31
C SER A 171 -7.95 5.90 -22.70
N ILE A 172 -7.83 7.17 -22.33
CA ILE A 172 -6.57 7.80 -21.88
C ILE A 172 -5.90 7.11 -20.68
N PHE A 173 -6.66 6.41 -19.84
CA PHE A 173 -6.11 5.65 -18.71
C PHE A 173 -5.41 4.34 -19.12
N TRP A 174 -5.74 3.79 -20.30
CA TRP A 174 -5.11 2.60 -20.88
C TRP A 174 -3.97 2.92 -21.83
N ASN A 175 -4.15 3.98 -22.62
CA ASN A 175 -3.40 4.20 -23.85
C ASN A 175 -2.71 5.57 -23.89
N ASN A 176 -2.35 6.14 -22.72
CA ASN A 176 -1.49 7.32 -22.68
C ASN A 176 -0.07 6.93 -23.10
N HIS A 177 0.22 7.07 -24.40
CA HIS A 177 1.52 6.84 -25.02
C HIS A 177 2.39 8.10 -25.10
N ASP A 178 1.83 9.26 -24.77
CA ASP A 178 2.57 10.52 -24.84
C ASP A 178 3.63 10.60 -23.74
N ASN A 179 4.68 11.38 -24.01
CA ASN A 179 5.92 11.54 -23.23
C ASN A 179 5.75 11.97 -21.75
N ILE A 180 4.52 12.04 -21.24
CA ILE A 180 4.20 12.11 -19.81
C ILE A 180 3.97 10.67 -19.33
N ILE A 181 5.08 9.99 -19.04
CA ILE A 181 5.23 8.69 -18.34
C ILE A 181 3.91 7.94 -18.13
N SER A 182 3.56 7.03 -19.05
CA SER A 182 2.47 6.07 -18.87
C SER A 182 2.63 5.35 -17.52
N LYS A 183 1.87 5.76 -16.51
CA LYS A 183 1.99 5.18 -15.16
C LYS A 183 1.64 3.71 -15.17
N ARG A 184 0.66 3.29 -15.98
CA ARG A 184 0.37 1.88 -16.19
C ARG A 184 1.57 1.11 -16.73
N ASN A 185 2.21 1.57 -17.81
CA ASN A 185 3.37 0.86 -18.38
C ASN A 185 4.58 0.90 -17.44
N GLN A 186 4.80 2.01 -16.74
CA GLN A 186 5.82 2.12 -15.69
C GLN A 186 5.59 1.06 -14.61
N GLN A 187 4.36 0.94 -14.11
CA GLN A 187 4.01 -0.06 -13.10
C GLN A 187 4.09 -1.49 -13.66
N TYR A 188 3.67 -1.73 -14.91
CA TYR A 188 3.79 -3.05 -15.53
C TYR A 188 5.25 -3.49 -15.68
N ASN A 189 6.12 -2.60 -16.17
CA ASN A 189 7.55 -2.88 -16.29
C ASN A 189 8.20 -3.12 -14.93
N LEU A 190 7.77 -2.37 -13.91
CA LEU A 190 8.20 -2.59 -12.54
C LEU A 190 7.74 -3.96 -11.99
N LEU A 191 6.49 -4.34 -12.20
CA LEU A 191 5.97 -5.65 -11.83
C LEU A 191 6.76 -6.77 -12.49
N LYS A 192 6.97 -6.68 -13.81
CA LYS A 192 7.72 -7.66 -14.58
C LYS A 192 9.13 -7.86 -14.01
N MET A 193 9.85 -6.75 -13.79
CA MET A 193 11.19 -6.77 -13.21
C MET A 193 11.19 -7.43 -11.81
N LEU A 194 10.20 -7.11 -10.97
CA LEU A 194 10.09 -7.70 -9.63
C LEU A 194 9.75 -9.19 -9.68
N GLN A 195 8.84 -9.63 -10.55
CA GLN A 195 8.51 -11.05 -10.72
C GLN A 195 9.70 -11.86 -11.26
N GLU A 196 10.51 -11.28 -12.16
CA GLU A 196 11.72 -11.93 -12.69
C GLU A 196 12.83 -12.07 -11.64
N ASN A 197 12.90 -11.16 -10.66
CA ASN A 197 14.00 -11.13 -9.68
C ASN A 197 13.61 -11.53 -8.25
N TYR A 198 12.32 -11.63 -7.97
CA TYR A 198 11.74 -12.17 -6.75
C TYR A 198 10.64 -13.18 -7.12
N PRO A 199 11.00 -14.28 -7.81
CA PRO A 199 10.06 -15.35 -8.13
C PRO A 199 9.58 -16.07 -6.87
N GLU A 200 8.64 -17.00 -7.03
CA GLU A 200 8.05 -17.78 -5.91
C GLU A 200 9.10 -18.49 -5.03
N THR A 201 10.29 -18.80 -5.54
CA THR A 201 11.37 -19.38 -4.73
C THR A 201 11.91 -18.42 -3.67
N GLU A 202 11.80 -17.11 -3.86
CA GLU A 202 12.19 -16.11 -2.83
C GLU A 202 11.19 -16.03 -1.67
N GLU A 203 10.02 -16.67 -1.78
CA GLU A 203 9.08 -16.79 -0.68
C GLU A 203 9.66 -17.59 0.50
N GLU A 204 10.57 -18.53 0.22
CA GLU A 204 11.36 -19.25 1.24
C GLU A 204 12.26 -18.30 2.04
N ASN A 205 12.67 -17.19 1.43
CA ASN A 205 13.42 -16.10 2.06
C ASN A 205 12.49 -15.02 2.65
N ASN A 206 11.20 -15.31 2.81
CA ASN A 206 10.19 -14.41 3.33
C ASN A 206 10.03 -13.10 2.53
N VAL A 207 10.34 -13.10 1.23
CA VAL A 207 10.14 -11.96 0.31
C VAL A 207 9.08 -12.33 -0.73
N TYR A 208 8.05 -11.51 -0.84
CA TYR A 208 6.86 -11.80 -1.64
C TYR A 208 6.55 -10.65 -2.60
N VAL A 209 6.29 -10.95 -3.88
CA VAL A 209 5.67 -10.00 -4.81
C VAL A 209 4.15 -10.19 -4.75
N ILE A 210 3.45 -9.26 -4.10
CA ILE A 210 2.01 -9.36 -3.88
C ILE A 210 1.27 -8.81 -5.12
N PRO A 211 0.31 -9.55 -5.72
CA PRO A 211 -0.26 -9.25 -7.04
C PRO A 211 -1.33 -8.12 -7.02
N PHE A 212 -1.00 -6.96 -6.46
CA PHE A 212 -1.88 -5.77 -6.49
C PHE A 212 -2.24 -5.33 -7.92
N PHE A 213 -1.33 -5.56 -8.87
CA PHE A 213 -1.54 -5.22 -10.27
C PHE A 213 -2.75 -5.91 -10.91
N HIS A 214 -3.07 -7.13 -10.46
CA HIS A 214 -4.09 -7.97 -11.08
C HIS A 214 -5.42 -8.01 -10.32
N THR A 215 -5.48 -7.39 -9.14
CA THR A 215 -6.62 -7.53 -8.21
C THR A 215 -7.62 -6.39 -8.25
N ALA A 216 -7.27 -5.23 -8.83
CA ALA A 216 -8.22 -4.12 -8.99
C ALA A 216 -9.10 -4.33 -10.25
N PRO A 217 -10.45 -4.34 -10.14
CA PRO A 217 -11.35 -4.40 -11.29
C PRO A 217 -11.28 -3.07 -12.02
N THR A 218 -10.61 -3.04 -13.16
CA THR A 218 -10.00 -1.78 -13.57
C THR A 218 -10.96 -0.76 -14.11
N ALA A 219 -11.91 -1.14 -14.96
CA ALA A 219 -12.87 -0.20 -15.52
C ALA A 219 -13.66 0.50 -14.40
N GLU A 220 -13.90 -0.22 -13.30
CA GLU A 220 -14.59 0.26 -12.12
C GLU A 220 -13.67 0.98 -11.12
N SER A 221 -12.36 0.77 -11.21
CA SER A 221 -11.37 1.31 -10.27
C SER A 221 -10.71 2.61 -10.74
N ILE A 222 -11.13 3.16 -11.89
CA ILE A 222 -10.62 4.44 -12.38
C ILE A 222 -11.16 5.59 -11.52
N ALA A 223 -10.31 6.58 -11.24
CA ALA A 223 -10.72 7.85 -10.63
C ALA A 223 -11.52 8.71 -11.61
N GLY A 224 -12.79 8.38 -11.80
CA GLY A 224 -13.71 9.12 -12.65
C GLY A 224 -15.14 9.06 -12.16
N ARG A 225 -16.00 9.84 -12.81
CA ARG A 225 -17.44 9.89 -12.58
C ARG A 225 -18.19 9.71 -13.88
N LYS A 226 -19.42 9.24 -13.78
CA LYS A 226 -20.33 9.24 -14.92
C LYS A 226 -20.75 10.68 -15.23
N SER A 227 -20.69 11.07 -16.50
CA SER A 227 -21.21 12.34 -17.02
C SER A 227 -22.45 12.08 -17.88
N ASN A 228 -23.56 12.70 -17.52
CA ASN A 228 -24.82 12.60 -18.27
C ASN A 228 -25.12 13.91 -19.02
N LEU A 229 -24.08 14.67 -19.35
CA LEU A 229 -24.25 15.91 -20.10
C LEU A 229 -24.52 15.60 -21.58
N PRO A 230 -25.36 16.39 -22.28
CA PRO A 230 -25.70 16.13 -23.68
C PRO A 230 -24.50 16.13 -24.64
N ASP A 231 -23.41 16.81 -24.28
CA ASP A 231 -22.16 16.82 -25.05
C ASP A 231 -21.43 15.46 -25.04
N ALA A 232 -21.66 14.64 -24.02
CA ALA A 232 -21.13 13.28 -23.94
C ALA A 232 -21.72 12.32 -24.99
N ASP A 233 -22.89 12.66 -25.55
CA ASP A 233 -23.53 11.92 -26.65
C ASP A 233 -22.84 12.17 -28.00
N TYR A 234 -21.99 13.20 -28.11
CA TYR A 234 -21.24 13.52 -29.32
C TYR A 234 -19.88 12.82 -29.30
N SER A 235 -19.41 12.37 -30.48
CA SER A 235 -18.12 11.69 -30.61
C SER A 235 -16.97 12.63 -30.21
N SER A 236 -16.37 12.38 -29.05
CA SER A 236 -15.06 12.92 -28.73
C SER A 236 -13.97 11.92 -29.13
N ALA A 237 -12.82 12.42 -29.59
CA ALA A 237 -11.68 11.60 -29.98
C ALA A 237 -11.09 10.72 -28.83
N LEU A 238 -11.66 10.81 -27.61
CA LEU A 238 -11.10 10.25 -26.38
C LEU A 238 -11.76 8.94 -25.91
N GLY A 239 -12.75 8.40 -26.62
CA GLY A 239 -13.29 7.06 -26.36
C GLY A 239 -13.84 6.85 -24.94
N SER A 240 -14.25 7.92 -24.25
CA SER A 240 -14.77 7.90 -22.88
C SER A 240 -16.12 8.62 -22.79
N GLN A 241 -17.05 8.27 -23.69
CA GLN A 241 -18.41 8.80 -23.66
C GLN A 241 -19.00 8.54 -22.26
N HIS A 242 -19.54 9.58 -21.64
CA HIS A 242 -20.10 9.57 -20.29
C HIS A 242 -19.13 9.26 -19.15
N PHE A 243 -17.81 9.34 -19.34
CA PHE A 243 -16.84 9.16 -18.26
C PHE A 243 -15.88 10.34 -18.19
N GLU A 244 -16.01 11.12 -17.11
CA GLU A 244 -15.17 12.28 -16.83
C GLU A 244 -14.20 11.97 -15.69
N HIS A 245 -13.02 12.59 -15.74
CA HIS A 245 -12.09 12.58 -14.62
C HIS A 245 -12.75 13.20 -13.37
N PHE A 246 -12.61 12.56 -12.21
CA PHE A 246 -13.11 13.05 -10.93
C PHE A 246 -12.07 12.87 -9.83
N GLY A 247 -11.74 13.96 -9.12
CA GLY A 247 -10.69 13.97 -8.10
C GLY A 247 -9.30 14.09 -8.71
N TRP A 248 -8.42 13.13 -8.44
CA TRP A 248 -7.03 13.10 -8.93
C TRP A 248 -6.91 12.35 -10.26
N GLY A 249 -5.94 12.71 -11.10
CA GLY A 249 -5.86 12.24 -12.50
C GLY A 249 -6.14 10.74 -12.64
N ALA A 250 -7.11 10.39 -13.50
CA ALA A 250 -7.51 9.00 -13.79
C ALA A 250 -6.34 8.14 -14.32
N ASN A 251 -5.29 8.79 -14.82
CA ASN A 251 -4.03 8.20 -15.27
C ASN A 251 -2.93 8.19 -14.18
N ILE A 252 -3.24 8.58 -12.93
CA ILE A 252 -2.30 8.68 -11.81
C ILE A 252 -2.80 7.94 -10.55
N HIS A 253 -4.12 7.96 -10.29
CA HIS A 253 -4.70 7.38 -9.09
C HIS A 253 -5.88 6.45 -9.40
N THR A 254 -6.00 5.39 -8.60
CA THR A 254 -7.20 4.55 -8.55
C THR A 254 -8.25 5.19 -7.63
N ASN A 255 -9.51 4.76 -7.74
CA ASN A 255 -10.57 5.14 -6.81
C ASN A 255 -10.63 4.22 -5.58
N GLY A 256 -11.64 4.42 -4.73
CA GLY A 256 -11.82 3.63 -3.50
C GLY A 256 -11.99 2.13 -3.71
N LEU A 257 -12.58 1.69 -4.83
CA LEU A 257 -12.77 0.26 -5.13
C LEU A 257 -11.43 -0.45 -5.36
N GLY A 258 -10.50 0.19 -6.09
CA GLY A 258 -9.15 -0.35 -6.27
C GLY A 258 -8.43 -0.52 -4.94
N HIS A 259 -8.47 0.52 -4.08
CA HIS A 259 -7.90 0.45 -2.73
C HIS A 259 -8.54 -0.64 -1.84
N ILE A 260 -9.85 -0.89 -1.97
CA ILE A 260 -10.53 -1.96 -1.22
C ILE A 260 -10.02 -3.34 -1.66
N ASN A 261 -9.87 -3.57 -2.96
CA ASN A 261 -9.36 -4.84 -3.50
C ASN A 261 -7.92 -5.09 -3.09
N TRP A 262 -7.05 -4.07 -3.15
CA TRP A 262 -5.70 -4.14 -2.60
C TRP A 262 -5.70 -4.45 -1.10
N GLY A 263 -6.63 -3.85 -0.36
CA GLY A 263 -6.81 -4.11 1.07
C GLY A 263 -7.23 -5.55 1.38
N TYR A 264 -8.00 -6.19 0.49
CA TYR A 264 -8.35 -7.61 0.58
C TYR A 264 -7.14 -8.50 0.26
N GLN A 265 -6.43 -8.21 -0.83
CA GLN A 265 -5.23 -8.97 -1.19
C GLN A 265 -4.16 -8.91 -0.10
N LEU A 266 -3.97 -7.74 0.52
CA LEU A 266 -3.06 -7.57 1.64
C LEU A 266 -3.50 -8.40 2.86
N TYR A 267 -4.80 -8.44 3.14
CA TYR A 267 -5.34 -9.24 4.24
C TYR A 267 -5.09 -10.73 4.00
N SER A 268 -5.36 -11.22 2.79
CA SER A 268 -5.15 -12.62 2.41
C SER A 268 -3.69 -13.02 2.54
N TRP A 269 -2.77 -12.17 2.07
CA TRP A 269 -1.33 -12.41 2.20
C TRP A 269 -0.89 -12.47 3.66
N ILE A 270 -1.22 -11.46 4.48
CA ILE A 270 -0.85 -11.45 5.91
C ILE A 270 -1.40 -12.68 6.64
N LYS A 271 -2.66 -13.05 6.37
CA LYS A 271 -3.28 -14.21 7.01
C LYS A 271 -2.56 -15.52 6.62
N TRP A 272 -2.23 -15.67 5.34
CA TRP A 272 -1.53 -16.85 4.84
C TRP A 272 -0.10 -16.94 5.38
N THR A 273 0.64 -15.82 5.43
CA THR A 273 2.01 -15.81 5.97
C THR A 273 2.02 -16.07 7.46
N ILE A 274 1.09 -15.53 8.25
CA ILE A 274 1.00 -15.84 9.69
C ILE A 274 0.67 -17.32 9.92
N ALA A 275 -0.24 -17.90 9.14
CA ALA A 275 -0.62 -19.30 9.26
C ALA A 275 0.53 -20.29 8.96
N LYS A 276 1.60 -19.87 8.27
CA LYS A 276 2.80 -20.71 8.08
C LYS A 276 3.60 -20.93 9.37
N PHE A 277 3.43 -20.06 10.37
CA PHE A 277 4.23 -20.06 11.60
C PHE A 277 3.44 -20.53 12.83
N VAL A 278 2.23 -21.06 12.64
CA VAL A 278 1.35 -21.64 13.68
C VAL A 278 1.13 -23.11 13.36
#